data_AF-A0A949M629-F1
#
_entry.id   AF-A0A949M629-F1
#
_cell.length_a   1.000
_cell.length_b   1.000
_cell.length_c   1.000
_cell.angle_alpha   90.00
_cell.angle_beta   90.00
_cell.angle_gamma   90.00
#
_symmetry.space_group_name_H-M   'P 1'
#
loop_
_entity.id
_entity.type
_entity.pdbx_description
1 polymer ?
#
loop_
_entity_poly.entity_id
_entity_poly.type
_entity_poly.pdbx_seq_one_letter_code
_entity_poly.pdbx_strand_id
1 'polypeptide(L)'
;EAAKLVRVGDTAVIAGEPVELQAGRVASRSMDNRIGSYVSYEAARLVAEQGGAPGDVFAVAGVQEETGLNGARTTAYSLRPDLAVAIDVTHATDAPGISESELGKHPFGSGPVIERGSNLHPKVSEMLIEAAEAEKIPYTLAASARSTGTDADAIHVSRGGVPTGLVSVPLRYMHSPVEVVQLDDIENTAKLLAAFAMRIPPDATFER
;
A
#
# COMPACT_ATOMS: atom_id res chain seq x y z
N GLU A 1 7.52 -9.73 37.69
CA GLU A 1 7.08 -8.34 37.48
C GLU A 1 6.13 -8.24 36.28
N ALA A 2 6.56 -8.60 35.07
CA ALA A 2 5.72 -8.58 33.86
C ALA A 2 4.42 -9.40 33.95
N ALA A 3 4.43 -10.60 34.55
CA ALA A 3 3.23 -11.43 34.72
C ALA A 3 2.11 -10.81 35.60
N LYS A 4 2.37 -9.66 36.26
CA LYS A 4 1.34 -8.87 36.95
C LYS A 4 0.65 -7.85 36.04
N LEU A 5 1.26 -7.52 34.90
CA LEU A 5 0.83 -6.49 33.95
C LEU A 5 0.27 -7.10 32.66
N VAL A 6 0.76 -8.28 32.26
CA VAL A 6 0.36 -8.97 31.03
C VAL A 6 -0.03 -10.42 31.31
N ARG A 7 -0.85 -10.99 30.42
CA ARG A 7 -1.35 -12.36 30.44
C ARG A 7 -0.80 -13.15 29.25
N VAL A 8 -0.82 -14.47 29.36
CA VAL A 8 -0.55 -15.35 28.21
C VAL A 8 -1.58 -15.03 27.12
N GLY A 9 -1.10 -14.67 25.93
CA GLY A 9 -1.92 -14.24 24.80
C GLY A 9 -1.94 -12.73 24.56
N ASP A 10 -1.46 -11.91 25.51
CA ASP A 10 -1.30 -10.47 25.27
C ASP A 10 -0.21 -10.21 24.24
N THR A 11 -0.47 -9.30 23.31
CA THR A 11 0.49 -8.90 22.29
C THR A 11 1.58 -8.02 22.89
N ALA A 12 2.84 -8.34 22.59
CA ALA A 12 3.99 -7.54 22.98
C ALA A 12 4.79 -7.16 21.74
N VAL A 13 5.48 -6.02 21.82
CA VAL A 13 6.31 -5.51 20.74
C VAL A 13 7.63 -4.97 21.31
N ILE A 14 8.67 -4.95 20.49
CA ILE A 14 9.92 -4.29 20.85
C ILE A 14 9.64 -2.79 20.96
N ALA A 15 9.95 -2.17 22.09
CA ALA A 15 9.82 -0.72 22.24
C ALA A 15 11.04 -0.04 21.59
N GLY A 16 10.79 0.92 20.71
CA GLY A 16 11.84 1.69 20.04
C GLY A 16 11.24 2.84 19.24
N GLU A 17 11.82 4.02 19.40
CA GLU A 17 11.46 5.21 18.61
C GLU A 17 12.02 5.09 17.18
N PRO A 18 11.37 5.71 16.18
CA PRO A 18 11.95 5.86 14.85
C PRO A 18 13.31 6.57 14.91
N VAL A 19 14.25 6.12 14.10
CA VAL A 19 15.59 6.70 13.96
C VAL A 19 15.71 7.32 12.57
N GLU A 20 15.96 8.62 12.51
CA GLU A 20 16.31 9.28 11.26
C GLU A 20 17.70 8.85 10.79
N LEU A 21 17.78 8.47 9.52
CA LEU A 21 19.01 8.11 8.84
C LEU A 21 19.32 9.17 7.77
N GLN A 22 20.52 9.08 7.21
CA GLN A 22 20.91 9.96 6.11
C GLN A 22 20.04 9.74 4.85
N ALA A 23 20.04 10.75 3.97
CA ALA A 23 19.37 10.73 2.67
C ALA A 23 17.84 10.55 2.74
N GLY A 24 17.20 11.08 3.78
CA GLY A 24 15.73 11.10 3.91
C GLY A 24 15.12 9.75 4.33
N ARG A 25 15.92 8.89 4.97
CA ARG A 25 15.50 7.54 5.36
C ARG A 25 15.13 7.49 6.84
N VAL A 26 14.23 6.58 7.18
CA VAL A 26 13.85 6.31 8.57
C VAL A 26 13.96 4.82 8.83
N ALA A 27 14.56 4.47 9.97
CA ALA A 27 14.54 3.12 10.50
C ALA A 27 13.53 3.02 11.65
N SER A 28 12.63 2.05 11.61
CA SER A 28 11.73 1.77 12.73
C SER A 28 11.17 0.36 12.64
N ARG A 29 10.49 -0.05 13.69
CA ARG A 29 9.72 -1.30 13.72
C ARG A 29 8.36 -1.13 13.04
N SER A 30 7.85 -2.22 12.47
CA SER A 30 6.48 -2.29 11.96
C SER A 30 6.18 -1.21 10.92
N MET A 31 7.16 -0.90 10.06
CA MET A 31 6.94 -0.08 8.88
C MET A 31 5.99 -0.81 7.92
N ASP A 32 6.18 -2.12 7.81
CA ASP A 32 5.17 -3.05 7.32
C ASP A 32 4.07 -3.28 8.39
N ASN A 33 2.81 -2.89 8.19
CA ASN A 33 2.29 -1.98 7.16
C ASN A 33 1.73 -0.68 7.78
N ARG A 34 2.37 -0.14 8.83
CA ARG A 34 2.00 1.19 9.37
C ARG A 34 2.16 2.29 8.34
N ILE A 35 3.09 2.13 7.41
CA ILE A 35 3.28 3.07 6.31
C ILE A 35 2.06 3.08 5.39
N GLY A 36 1.51 1.92 5.01
CA GLY A 36 0.27 1.87 4.22
C GLY A 36 -0.90 2.54 4.94
N SER A 37 -0.99 2.41 6.26
CA SER A 37 -1.98 3.13 7.07
C SER A 37 -1.78 4.65 7.07
N TYR A 38 -0.52 5.12 7.14
CA TYR A 38 -0.21 6.54 7.00
C TYR A 38 -0.53 7.06 5.59
N VAL A 39 -0.12 6.32 4.56
CA VAL A 39 -0.35 6.66 3.15
C VAL A 39 -1.84 6.75 2.85
N SER A 40 -2.66 5.82 3.36
CA SER A 40 -4.11 5.85 3.14
C SER A 40 -4.77 7.07 3.78
N TYR A 41 -4.37 7.41 5.01
CA TYR A 41 -4.80 8.63 5.70
C TYR A 41 -4.36 9.89 4.95
N GLU A 42 -3.09 9.96 4.56
CA GLU A 42 -2.49 11.14 3.94
C GLU A 42 -3.09 11.39 2.55
N ALA A 43 -3.35 10.34 1.77
CA ALA A 43 -4.06 10.45 0.50
C ALA A 43 -5.47 11.04 0.69
N ALA A 44 -6.24 10.54 1.67
CA ALA A 44 -7.56 11.08 1.96
C ALA A 44 -7.51 12.53 2.47
N ARG A 45 -6.50 12.89 3.26
CA ARG A 45 -6.25 14.27 3.71
C ARG A 45 -6.01 15.20 2.50
N LEU A 46 -5.13 14.80 1.58
CA LEU A 46 -4.83 15.55 0.35
C LEU A 46 -6.05 15.71 -0.57
N VAL A 47 -6.90 14.69 -0.67
CA VAL A 47 -8.18 14.77 -1.39
C VAL A 47 -9.13 15.78 -0.73
N ALA A 48 -9.25 15.73 0.60
CA ALA A 48 -10.11 16.64 1.34
C ALA A 48 -9.64 18.10 1.22
N GLU A 49 -8.33 18.36 1.23
CA GLU A 49 -7.77 19.71 1.02
C GLU A 49 -8.07 20.28 -0.36
N GLN A 50 -8.27 19.43 -1.36
CA GLN A 50 -8.66 19.83 -2.71
C GLN A 50 -10.18 20.01 -2.86
N GLY A 51 -10.95 19.84 -1.79
CA GLY A 51 -12.41 19.99 -1.80
C GLY A 51 -13.18 18.68 -2.02
N GLY A 52 -12.50 17.53 -2.03
CA GLY A 52 -13.09 16.21 -2.25
C GLY A 52 -12.92 15.69 -3.68
N ALA A 53 -13.04 14.38 -3.83
CA ALA A 53 -13.02 13.71 -5.13
C ALA A 53 -14.43 13.65 -5.74
N PRO A 54 -14.57 13.30 -7.03
CA PRO A 54 -15.88 13.14 -7.66
C PRO A 54 -16.78 12.06 -7.02
N GLY A 55 -16.20 11.12 -6.28
CA GLY A 55 -16.92 10.10 -5.51
C GLY A 55 -16.47 10.03 -4.05
N ASP A 56 -17.07 9.11 -3.29
CA ASP A 56 -16.74 8.91 -1.87
C ASP A 56 -15.37 8.22 -1.73
N VAL A 57 -14.49 8.81 -0.91
CA VAL A 57 -13.15 8.26 -0.63
C VAL A 57 -13.11 7.74 0.80
N PHE A 58 -12.75 6.46 0.95
CA PHE A 58 -12.58 5.79 2.23
C PHE A 58 -11.12 5.42 2.45
N ALA A 59 -10.51 5.96 3.51
CA ALA A 59 -9.22 5.48 4.01
C ALA A 59 -9.45 4.40 5.07
N VAL A 60 -8.84 3.23 4.89
CA VAL A 60 -9.00 2.08 5.79
C VAL A 60 -7.64 1.66 6.32
N ALA A 61 -7.54 1.49 7.63
CA ALA A 61 -6.44 0.78 8.29
C ALA A 61 -6.93 -0.63 8.66
N GLY A 62 -6.54 -1.61 7.85
CA GLY A 62 -6.88 -3.03 8.05
C GLY A 62 -6.11 -3.64 9.22
N VAL A 63 -6.65 -4.73 9.77
CA VAL A 63 -5.97 -5.57 10.75
C VAL A 63 -5.89 -7.01 10.24
N GLN A 64 -4.96 -7.80 10.78
CA GLN A 64 -4.85 -9.23 10.50
C GLN A 64 -4.53 -9.58 9.03
N GLU A 65 -3.85 -8.69 8.29
CA GLU A 65 -3.24 -8.99 6.98
C GLU A 65 -2.31 -10.22 7.14
N GLU A 66 -1.29 -10.05 7.98
CA GLU A 66 -0.20 -10.98 8.34
C GLU A 66 -0.61 -12.35 8.90
N THR A 67 -1.91 -12.57 9.11
CA THR A 67 -2.44 -13.82 9.65
C THR A 67 -3.48 -14.48 8.74
N GLY A 68 -4.03 -13.75 7.76
CA GLY A 68 -5.08 -14.31 6.89
C GLY A 68 -5.92 -13.29 6.11
N LEU A 69 -5.50 -12.02 6.04
CA LEU A 69 -6.20 -10.95 5.32
C LEU A 69 -7.60 -10.64 5.88
N ASN A 70 -7.84 -10.94 7.16
CA ASN A 70 -9.20 -10.96 7.71
C ASN A 70 -9.84 -9.56 7.73
N GLY A 71 -9.07 -8.51 8.03
CA GLY A 71 -9.55 -7.13 8.02
C GLY A 71 -10.01 -6.70 6.63
N ALA A 72 -9.21 -6.98 5.60
CA ALA A 72 -9.58 -6.68 4.21
C ALA A 72 -10.81 -7.47 3.74
N ARG A 73 -10.88 -8.77 4.06
CA ARG A 73 -12.06 -9.62 3.76
C ARG A 73 -13.34 -9.00 4.30
N THR A 74 -13.36 -8.66 5.60
CA THR A 74 -14.56 -8.11 6.23
C THR A 74 -14.89 -6.71 5.74
N THR A 75 -13.87 -5.88 5.51
CA THR A 75 -14.05 -4.49 5.09
C THR A 75 -14.58 -4.43 3.67
N ALA A 76 -13.93 -5.09 2.70
CA ALA A 76 -14.38 -5.08 1.31
C ALA A 76 -15.79 -5.65 1.17
N TYR A 77 -16.10 -6.73 1.92
CA TYR A 77 -17.45 -7.28 1.93
C TYR A 77 -18.48 -6.30 2.49
N SER A 78 -18.17 -5.60 3.58
CA SER A 78 -19.14 -4.71 4.24
C SER A 78 -19.31 -3.37 3.52
N LEU A 79 -18.20 -2.75 3.12
CA LEU A 79 -18.16 -1.45 2.46
C LEU A 79 -18.74 -1.49 1.04
N ARG A 80 -18.56 -2.60 0.33
CA ARG A 80 -18.97 -2.77 -1.08
C ARG A 80 -18.43 -1.65 -1.99
N PRO A 81 -17.11 -1.45 -2.04
CA PRO A 81 -16.53 -0.41 -2.87
C PRO A 81 -16.71 -0.71 -4.35
N ASP A 82 -16.93 0.33 -5.16
CA ASP A 82 -16.95 0.24 -6.64
C ASP A 82 -15.53 -0.02 -7.21
N LEU A 83 -14.51 0.42 -6.47
CA LEU A 83 -13.10 0.22 -6.75
C LEU A 83 -12.31 0.27 -5.44
N ALA A 84 -11.25 -0.52 -5.34
CA ALA A 84 -10.33 -0.48 -4.23
C ALA A 84 -8.87 -0.43 -4.69
N VAL A 85 -8.02 0.21 -3.90
CA VAL A 85 -6.57 0.13 -4.05
C VAL A 85 -6.01 -0.39 -2.74
N ALA A 86 -5.39 -1.57 -2.77
CA ALA A 86 -4.60 -2.06 -1.66
C ALA A 86 -3.29 -1.27 -1.59
N ILE A 87 -2.86 -0.92 -0.38
CA ILE A 87 -1.65 -0.15 -0.14
C ILE A 87 -0.76 -1.00 0.75
N ASP A 88 0.44 -1.30 0.28
CA ASP A 88 1.35 -2.16 1.00
C ASP A 88 2.81 -1.70 0.88
N VAL A 89 3.73 -2.49 1.39
CA VAL A 89 5.15 -2.35 1.15
C VAL A 89 5.62 -3.41 0.13
N THR A 90 6.79 -3.20 -0.44
CA THR A 90 7.48 -4.19 -1.26
C THR A 90 8.98 -4.11 -1.00
N HIS A 91 9.75 -5.07 -1.49
CA HIS A 91 11.19 -5.07 -1.27
C HIS A 91 11.89 -4.01 -2.13
N ALA A 92 12.68 -3.15 -1.48
CA ALA A 92 13.63 -2.31 -2.19
C ALA A 92 14.74 -3.19 -2.78
N THR A 93 14.85 -3.24 -4.11
CA THR A 93 15.66 -4.26 -4.80
C THR A 93 17.15 -3.94 -4.89
N ASP A 94 17.55 -2.75 -4.44
CA ASP A 94 18.97 -2.36 -4.30
C ASP A 94 19.59 -2.83 -2.97
N ALA A 95 18.83 -3.58 -2.17
CA ALA A 95 19.31 -4.23 -0.95
C ALA A 95 20.04 -5.56 -1.27
N PRO A 96 21.11 -5.91 -0.52
CA PRO A 96 21.77 -7.19 -0.68
C PRO A 96 20.82 -8.38 -0.49
N GLY A 97 20.90 -9.37 -1.38
CA GLY A 97 20.11 -10.61 -1.28
C GLY A 97 18.73 -10.55 -1.95
N ILE A 98 18.37 -9.44 -2.60
CA ILE A 98 17.12 -9.30 -3.35
C ILE A 98 17.40 -9.48 -4.86
N SER A 99 16.55 -10.24 -5.54
CA SER A 99 16.68 -10.55 -6.97
C SER A 99 15.85 -9.59 -7.81
N GLU A 100 16.51 -8.65 -8.51
CA GLU A 100 15.83 -7.75 -9.46
C GLU A 100 15.11 -8.52 -10.59
N SER A 101 15.62 -9.70 -10.97
CA SER A 101 14.99 -10.52 -12.01
C SER A 101 13.66 -11.15 -11.57
N GLU A 102 13.45 -11.29 -10.26
CA GLU A 102 12.22 -11.88 -9.71
C GLU A 102 11.19 -10.80 -9.36
N LEU A 103 11.65 -9.68 -8.77
CA LEU A 103 10.76 -8.67 -8.20
C LEU A 103 10.64 -7.40 -9.04
N GLY A 104 11.49 -7.21 -10.05
CA GLY A 104 11.63 -5.93 -10.74
C GLY A 104 12.67 -5.03 -10.08
N LYS A 105 12.77 -3.78 -10.54
CA LYS A 105 13.78 -2.81 -10.08
C LYS A 105 13.12 -1.66 -9.34
N HIS A 106 13.22 -1.69 -8.01
CA HIS A 106 12.55 -0.79 -7.07
C HIS A 106 13.55 -0.23 -6.03
N PRO A 107 14.61 0.48 -6.44
CA PRO A 107 15.56 1.07 -5.49
C PRO A 107 14.87 2.18 -4.67
N PHE A 108 15.39 2.50 -3.48
CA PHE A 108 14.90 3.67 -2.75
C PHE A 108 14.97 4.96 -3.57
N GLY A 109 13.92 5.78 -3.47
CA GLY A 109 13.75 6.99 -4.25
C GLY A 109 13.17 6.75 -5.64
N SER A 110 12.77 5.52 -5.99
CA SER A 110 12.07 5.22 -7.24
C SER A 110 10.60 5.63 -7.24
N GLY A 111 10.08 6.06 -6.10
CA GLY A 111 8.65 6.34 -5.88
C GLY A 111 7.82 5.06 -5.71
N PRO A 112 6.48 5.19 -5.75
CA PRO A 112 5.55 4.07 -5.63
C PRO A 112 5.83 2.96 -6.66
N VAL A 113 5.57 1.73 -6.24
CA VAL A 113 5.55 0.54 -7.10
C VAL A 113 4.10 0.24 -7.46
N ILE A 114 3.73 0.39 -8.73
CA ILE A 114 2.39 0.07 -9.22
C ILE A 114 2.42 -1.36 -9.74
N GLU A 115 1.54 -2.22 -9.21
CA GLU A 115 1.53 -3.62 -9.59
C GLU A 115 0.51 -3.93 -10.69
N ARG A 116 0.89 -4.86 -11.56
CA ARG A 116 0.06 -5.38 -12.65
C ARG A 116 0.07 -6.90 -12.59
N GLY A 117 -1.09 -7.53 -12.65
CA GLY A 117 -1.17 -8.98 -12.54
C GLY A 117 -2.55 -9.53 -12.83
N SER A 118 -2.65 -10.85 -12.84
CA SER A 118 -3.89 -11.55 -13.17
C SER A 118 -5.02 -11.34 -12.14
N ASN A 119 -4.63 -11.08 -10.88
CA ASN A 119 -5.48 -10.79 -9.73
C ASN A 119 -5.81 -9.28 -9.58
N LEU A 120 -5.19 -8.42 -10.39
CA LEU A 120 -5.43 -6.97 -10.37
C LEU A 120 -6.24 -6.54 -11.60
N HIS A 121 -6.94 -5.42 -11.47
CA HIS A 121 -7.76 -4.89 -12.54
C HIS A 121 -6.93 -4.02 -13.50
N PRO A 122 -6.77 -4.40 -14.79
CA PRO A 122 -5.83 -3.72 -15.69
C PRO A 122 -6.18 -2.24 -15.85
N LYS A 123 -7.46 -1.89 -16.00
CA LYS A 123 -7.91 -0.49 -16.07
C LYS A 123 -7.53 0.32 -14.82
N VAL A 124 -7.52 -0.31 -13.64
CA VAL A 124 -7.14 0.39 -12.39
C VAL A 124 -5.64 0.64 -12.35
N SER A 125 -4.84 -0.37 -12.73
CA SER A 125 -3.38 -0.19 -12.87
C SER A 125 -3.01 0.87 -13.92
N GLU A 126 -3.68 0.89 -15.08
CA GLU A 126 -3.44 1.93 -16.10
C GLU A 126 -3.83 3.32 -15.59
N MET A 127 -4.97 3.47 -14.91
CA MET A 127 -5.36 4.77 -14.34
C MET A 127 -4.39 5.26 -13.24
N LEU A 128 -3.80 4.35 -12.46
CA LEU A 128 -2.73 4.70 -11.52
C LEU A 128 -1.48 5.19 -12.26
N ILE A 129 -1.09 4.52 -13.35
CA ILE A 129 0.03 4.94 -14.20
C ILE A 129 -0.23 6.33 -14.81
N GLU A 130 -1.41 6.54 -15.39
CA GLU A 130 -1.82 7.82 -15.96
C GLU A 130 -1.80 8.95 -14.93
N ALA A 131 -2.24 8.67 -13.69
CA ALA A 131 -2.17 9.63 -12.59
C ALA A 131 -0.71 9.97 -12.22
N ALA A 132 0.16 8.97 -12.14
CA ALA A 132 1.58 9.18 -11.86
C ALA A 132 2.24 10.05 -12.95
N GLU A 133 1.99 9.73 -14.22
CA GLU A 133 2.54 10.47 -15.37
C GLU A 133 2.02 11.92 -15.43
N ALA A 134 0.73 12.13 -15.20
CA ALA A 134 0.12 13.45 -15.22
C ALA A 134 0.68 14.37 -14.11
N GLU A 135 0.95 13.80 -12.93
CA GLU A 135 1.56 14.52 -11.80
C GLU A 135 3.10 14.51 -11.81
N LYS A 136 3.72 13.84 -12.78
CA LYS A 136 5.18 13.64 -12.88
C LYS A 136 5.77 12.98 -11.63
N ILE A 137 5.02 12.07 -11.03
CA ILE A 137 5.46 11.27 -9.89
C ILE A 137 6.32 10.12 -10.43
N PRO A 138 7.58 9.96 -9.97
CA PRO A 138 8.37 8.79 -10.34
C PRO A 138 7.69 7.53 -9.83
N TYR A 139 7.67 6.48 -10.64
CA TYR A 139 7.09 5.20 -10.25
C TYR A 139 7.86 4.06 -10.93
N THR A 140 7.62 2.86 -10.44
CA THR A 140 8.12 1.62 -11.05
C THR A 140 6.99 0.61 -11.17
N LEU A 141 7.20 -0.43 -11.99
CA LEU A 141 6.19 -1.45 -12.25
C LEU A 141 6.64 -2.81 -11.72
N ALA A 142 5.76 -3.46 -10.97
CA ALA A 142 5.91 -4.86 -10.55
C ALA A 142 4.86 -5.74 -11.24
N ALA A 143 5.16 -7.02 -11.37
CA ALA A 143 4.27 -8.00 -11.98
C ALA A 143 3.88 -9.10 -10.99
N SER A 144 2.58 -9.31 -10.76
CA SER A 144 2.06 -10.48 -10.04
C SER A 144 1.57 -11.57 -10.99
N ALA A 145 1.94 -12.81 -10.68
CA ALA A 145 1.51 -13.98 -11.43
C ALA A 145 0.21 -14.57 -10.86
N ARG A 146 0.26 -15.13 -9.65
CA ARG A 146 -0.84 -15.91 -9.05
C ARG A 146 -1.55 -15.20 -7.90
N SER A 147 -0.80 -14.45 -7.12
CA SER A 147 -1.21 -13.78 -5.89
C SER A 147 -0.28 -12.59 -5.68
N THR A 148 -0.71 -11.58 -4.93
CA THR A 148 0.15 -10.47 -4.49
C THR A 148 0.77 -10.77 -3.13
N GLY A 149 0.13 -11.62 -2.32
CA GLY A 149 0.49 -11.82 -0.92
C GLY A 149 0.03 -10.67 -0.02
N THR A 150 -0.87 -9.82 -0.51
CA THR A 150 -1.36 -8.62 0.20
C THR A 150 -2.87 -8.66 0.35
N ASP A 151 -3.43 -7.65 1.04
CA ASP A 151 -4.88 -7.45 1.16
C ASP A 151 -5.61 -7.43 -0.20
N ALA A 152 -4.94 -7.11 -1.32
CA ALA A 152 -5.51 -7.18 -2.67
C ALA A 152 -6.08 -8.58 -3.00
N ASP A 153 -5.43 -9.65 -2.52
CA ASP A 153 -5.86 -11.02 -2.74
C ASP A 153 -7.21 -11.35 -2.08
N ALA A 154 -7.53 -10.67 -0.98
CA ALA A 154 -8.85 -10.76 -0.34
C ALA A 154 -9.90 -9.83 -0.96
N ILE A 155 -9.48 -8.64 -1.38
CA ILE A 155 -10.39 -7.60 -1.88
C ILE A 155 -10.96 -7.98 -3.25
N HIS A 156 -10.11 -8.38 -4.20
CA HIS A 156 -10.53 -8.54 -5.60
C HIS A 156 -11.59 -9.63 -5.81
N VAL A 157 -11.60 -10.68 -4.99
CA VAL A 157 -12.61 -11.76 -5.02
C VAL A 157 -13.81 -11.50 -4.12
N SER A 158 -13.87 -10.35 -3.44
CA SER A 158 -14.99 -10.05 -2.55
C SER A 158 -16.29 -9.91 -3.33
N ARG A 159 -17.35 -10.61 -2.87
CA ARG A 159 -18.68 -10.63 -3.48
C ARG A 159 -18.66 -11.08 -4.95
N GLY A 160 -19.05 -10.21 -5.88
CA GLY A 160 -19.04 -10.46 -7.33
C GLY A 160 -17.72 -10.11 -7.99
N GLY A 161 -16.73 -9.68 -7.21
CA GLY A 161 -15.47 -9.11 -7.67
C GLY A 161 -15.43 -7.61 -7.42
N VAL A 162 -14.29 -7.12 -6.93
CA VAL A 162 -14.02 -5.69 -6.75
C VAL A 162 -12.87 -5.32 -7.69
N PRO A 163 -13.04 -4.34 -8.60
CA PRO A 163 -11.94 -3.77 -9.36
C PRO A 163 -10.83 -3.28 -8.41
N THR A 164 -9.69 -3.96 -8.43
CA THR A 164 -8.64 -3.78 -7.42
C THR A 164 -7.31 -3.39 -8.06
N GLY A 165 -6.70 -2.32 -7.55
CA GLY A 165 -5.30 -1.97 -7.80
C GLY A 165 -4.43 -2.28 -6.58
N LEU A 166 -3.11 -2.29 -6.77
CA LEU A 166 -2.13 -2.40 -5.70
C LEU A 166 -1.01 -1.39 -5.94
N VAL A 167 -0.69 -0.62 -4.91
CA VAL A 167 0.45 0.29 -4.88
C VAL A 167 1.28 0.00 -3.64
N SER A 168 2.58 -0.23 -3.85
CA SER A 168 3.50 -0.56 -2.77
C SER A 168 4.61 0.47 -2.58
N VAL A 169 5.09 0.62 -1.35
CA VAL A 169 6.26 1.45 -1.01
C VAL A 169 7.50 0.57 -0.90
N PRO A 170 8.62 0.89 -1.58
CA PRO A 170 9.88 0.17 -1.37
C PRO A 170 10.34 0.23 0.09
N LEU A 171 10.68 -0.93 0.65
CA LEU A 171 11.08 -1.14 2.04
C LEU A 171 12.25 -2.12 2.11
N ARG A 172 13.15 -1.92 3.09
CA ARG A 172 14.23 -2.87 3.40
C ARG A 172 14.01 -3.55 4.74
N TYR A 173 14.49 -4.79 4.80
CA TYR A 173 14.46 -5.65 5.99
C TYR A 173 13.03 -5.98 6.47
N MET A 174 12.12 -6.17 5.51
CA MET A 174 10.72 -6.57 5.72
C MET A 174 10.61 -7.74 6.71
N HIS A 175 9.65 -7.65 7.62
CA HIS A 175 9.39 -8.63 8.68
C HIS A 175 10.55 -8.84 9.66
N SER A 176 11.54 -7.94 9.67
CA SER A 176 12.57 -7.92 10.71
C SER A 176 12.18 -6.97 11.86
N PRO A 177 12.87 -7.03 13.01
CA PRO A 177 12.61 -6.11 14.12
C PRO A 177 12.75 -4.61 13.78
N VAL A 178 13.56 -4.28 12.77
CA VAL A 178 13.82 -2.90 12.33
C VAL A 178 13.88 -2.86 10.80
N GLU A 179 12.93 -2.14 10.22
CA GLU A 179 12.78 -1.91 8.80
C GLU A 179 13.26 -0.51 8.43
N VAL A 180 13.62 -0.31 7.17
CA VAL A 180 14.06 0.99 6.65
C VAL A 180 13.23 1.37 5.45
N VAL A 181 12.87 2.65 5.37
CA VAL A 181 12.10 3.24 4.27
C VAL A 181 12.65 4.59 3.86
N GLN A 182 12.26 5.04 2.67
CA GLN A 182 12.57 6.36 2.13
C GLN A 182 11.33 7.27 2.23
N LEU A 183 11.47 8.43 2.87
CA LEU A 183 10.34 9.35 3.09
C LEU A 183 9.71 9.84 1.79
N ASP A 184 10.53 10.15 0.78
CA ASP A 184 10.05 10.61 -0.52
C ASP A 184 9.16 9.56 -1.22
N ASP A 185 9.47 8.27 -1.07
CA ASP A 185 8.66 7.19 -1.67
C ASP A 185 7.28 7.12 -1.01
N ILE A 186 7.20 7.32 0.31
CA ILE A 186 5.95 7.38 1.08
C ILE A 186 5.11 8.57 0.63
N GLU A 187 5.71 9.76 0.56
CA GLU A 187 5.01 10.97 0.14
C GLU A 187 4.50 10.87 -1.30
N ASN A 188 5.32 10.38 -2.22
CA ASN A 188 4.94 10.18 -3.61
C ASN A 188 3.81 9.17 -3.75
N THR A 189 3.77 8.14 -2.90
CA THR A 189 2.68 7.16 -2.87
C THR A 189 1.37 7.82 -2.44
N ALA A 190 1.37 8.64 -1.39
CA ALA A 190 0.17 9.37 -0.97
C ALA A 190 -0.32 10.36 -2.04
N LYS A 191 0.61 11.10 -2.67
CA LYS A 191 0.32 12.03 -3.77
C LYS A 191 -0.28 11.29 -4.98
N LEU A 192 0.27 10.12 -5.33
CA LEU A 192 -0.24 9.28 -6.41
C LEU A 192 -1.69 8.86 -6.14
N LEU A 193 -1.99 8.34 -4.95
CA LEU A 193 -3.32 7.86 -4.61
C LEU A 193 -4.35 9.00 -4.55
N ALA A 194 -3.96 10.18 -4.04
CA ALA A 194 -4.81 11.36 -4.09
C ALA A 194 -5.08 11.80 -5.54
N ALA A 195 -4.05 11.88 -6.36
CA ALA A 195 -4.15 12.24 -7.77
C ALA A 195 -5.01 11.25 -8.58
N PHE A 196 -4.89 9.96 -8.27
CA PHE A 196 -5.71 8.89 -8.83
C PHE A 196 -7.18 9.07 -8.45
N ALA A 197 -7.48 9.25 -7.17
CA ALA A 197 -8.86 9.45 -6.70
C ALA A 197 -9.54 10.66 -7.35
N MET A 198 -8.83 11.77 -7.52
CA MET A 198 -9.33 12.98 -8.18
C MET A 198 -9.62 12.79 -9.68
N ARG A 199 -9.03 11.77 -10.31
CA ARG A 199 -9.14 11.49 -11.75
C ARG A 199 -10.19 10.48 -12.11
N ILE A 200 -10.80 9.79 -11.14
CA ILE A 200 -11.86 8.81 -11.40
C ILE A 200 -13.11 9.55 -11.90
N PRO A 201 -13.57 9.32 -13.15
CA PRO A 201 -14.80 9.93 -13.63
C PRO A 201 -16.03 9.43 -12.83
N PRO A 202 -17.06 10.27 -12.60
CA PRO A 202 -18.29 9.84 -11.94
C PRO A 202 -19.02 8.68 -12.64
N ASP A 203 -18.80 8.52 -13.94
CA ASP A 203 -19.39 7.49 -14.80
C ASP A 203 -18.39 6.36 -15.15
N ALA A 204 -17.29 6.25 -14.40
CA ALA A 204 -16.29 5.22 -14.61
C ALA A 204 -16.89 3.82 -14.46
N THR A 205 -16.79 3.02 -15.53
CA THR A 205 -17.17 1.59 -15.49
C THR A 205 -15.92 0.72 -15.42
N PHE A 206 -16.00 -0.39 -14.68
CA PHE A 206 -14.94 -1.40 -14.58
C PHE A 206 -15.42 -2.78 -15.02
N GLU A 207 -16.47 -2.82 -15.84
CA GLU A 207 -16.93 -4.04 -16.50
C GLU A 207 -15.89 -4.50 -17.52
N ARG A 208 -15.71 -5.83 -17.63
CA ARG A 208 -14.85 -6.49 -18.61
C ARG A 208 -15.67 -7.26 -19.63
#